data_AF-M3HSF5-F1
#
_entry.id   AF-M3HSF5-F1
#
_cell.length_a   1.000
_cell.length_b   1.000
_cell.length_c   1.000
_cell.angle_alpha   90.00
_cell.angle_beta   90.00
_cell.angle_gamma   90.00
#
_symmetry.space_group_name_H-M   'P 1'
#
loop_
_entity.id
_entity.type
_entity.pdbx_description
1 polymer ?
#
loop_
_entity_poly.entity_id
_entity_poly.type
_entity_poly.pdbx_seq_one_letter_code
_entity_poly.pdbx_strand_id
1 'polypeptide(L)' 'MLSDTTEIYYRKRDRVEGLGPMNSEYNQGLLLHPSIAFTTDGIPLGILDLKMWSRTVLGGNRSQDGRKMSIEIRKV' A
#
# COMPACT_ATOMS: atom_id res chain seq x y z
N MET A 1 -18.08 -4.08 6.27
CA MET A 1 -16.71 -3.53 6.21
C MET A 1 -16.32 -3.46 4.75
N LEU A 2 -15.87 -2.29 4.30
CA LEU A 2 -15.41 -2.07 2.93
C LEU A 2 -13.90 -1.89 2.94
N SER A 3 -13.21 -2.48 1.98
CA SER A 3 -11.76 -2.34 1.81
C SER A 3 -11.45 -2.21 0.33
N ASP A 4 -10.56 -1.30 -0.01
CA ASP A 4 -10.05 -1.11 -1.37
C ASP A 4 -8.61 -0.57 -1.31
N THR A 5 -7.88 -0.58 -2.42
CA THR A 5 -6.51 -0.05 -2.48
C THR A 5 -6.46 1.18 -3.37
N THR A 6 -5.96 2.28 -2.83
CA THR A 6 -5.73 3.52 -3.59
C THR A 6 -4.24 3.89 -3.62
N GLU A 7 -3.85 4.71 -4.58
CA GLU A 7 -2.46 5.16 -4.77
C GLU A 7 -2.33 6.63 -4.35
N ILE A 8 -1.36 6.94 -3.49
CA ILE A 8 -1.00 8.30 -3.12
C ILE A 8 0.23 8.72 -3.93
N TYR A 9 0.03 9.64 -4.86
CA TYR A 9 1.10 10.15 -5.73
C TYR A 9 1.82 11.36 -5.12
N TYR A 10 3.15 11.30 -5.11
CA TYR A 10 4.00 12.41 -4.71
C TYR A 10 4.70 12.98 -5.94
N ARG A 11 4.32 14.21 -6.32
CA ARG A 11 4.96 14.91 -7.45
C ARG A 11 6.22 15.62 -6.97
N LYS A 12 7.35 14.93 -7.08
CA LYS A 12 8.68 15.52 -6.99
C LYS A 12 9.55 14.95 -8.09
N ARG A 13 10.44 15.77 -8.65
CA ARG A 13 11.36 15.35 -9.72
C ARG A 13 12.42 14.37 -9.20
N ASP A 14 12.88 14.58 -7.98
CA ASP A 14 13.87 13.72 -7.33
C ASP A 14 13.21 12.54 -6.62
N ARG A 15 13.88 11.38 -6.61
CA ARG A 15 13.45 10.22 -5.83
C ARG A 15 13.49 10.54 -4.33
N VAL A 16 12.40 10.23 -3.65
CA VAL A 16 12.25 10.34 -2.20
C VAL A 16 12.40 8.96 -1.59
N GLU A 17 13.27 8.86 -0.59
CA GLU A 17 13.46 7.62 0.16
C GLU A 17 12.13 7.13 0.77
N GLY A 18 11.89 5.83 0.69
CA GLY A 18 10.66 5.20 1.17
C GLY A 18 9.49 5.21 0.17
N LEU A 19 9.55 5.98 -0.92
CA LEU A 19 8.53 5.95 -1.98
C LEU A 19 8.85 4.92 -3.08
N GLY A 20 7.84 4.18 -3.49
CA GLY A 20 7.95 3.17 -4.56
C GLY A 20 7.52 3.72 -5.91
N PRO A 21 7.88 3.06 -7.02
CA PRO A 21 7.36 3.43 -8.33
C PRO A 21 5.85 3.18 -8.43
N MET A 22 5.13 3.95 -9.26
CA MET A 22 3.66 3.87 -9.42
C MET A 22 3.24 3.42 -10.83
N ASN A 23 2.44 4.17 -11.59
CA ASN A 23 2.15 3.81 -12.99
C ASN A 23 3.37 3.86 -13.94
N SER A 24 4.52 4.39 -13.48
CA SER A 24 5.77 4.48 -14.21
C SER A 24 6.95 4.58 -13.23
N GLU A 25 8.15 4.17 -13.64
CA GLU A 25 9.38 4.29 -12.85
C GLU A 25 9.78 5.75 -12.57
N TYR A 26 9.17 6.72 -13.26
CA TYR A 26 9.37 8.15 -13.02
C TYR A 26 8.37 8.74 -12.02
N ASN A 27 7.28 8.03 -11.74
CA ASN A 27 6.28 8.44 -10.76
C ASN A 27 6.48 7.68 -9.46
N GLN A 28 6.30 8.36 -8.33
CA GLN A 28 6.58 7.80 -7.02
C GLN A 28 5.43 8.00 -6.04
N GLY A 29 5.25 7.04 -5.14
CA GLY A 29 4.15 7.09 -4.20
C GLY A 29 4.06 5.92 -3.23
N LEU A 30 2.89 5.80 -2.61
CA LEU A 30 2.53 4.75 -1.67
C LEU A 30 1.19 4.14 -2.05
N LEU A 31 1.05 2.85 -1.78
CA LEU A 31 -0.23 2.15 -1.78
C LEU A 31 -0.85 2.27 -0.40
N LEU A 32 -2.15 2.60 -0.38
CA LEU A 32 -2.95 2.74 0.82
C LEU A 32 -4.11 1.75 0.74
N HIS A 33 -4.24 0.89 1.74
CA HIS A 33 -5.34 -0.06 1.87
C HIS A 33 -6.04 0.14 3.22
N PRO A 34 -7.03 1.05 3.29
CA PRO A 34 -7.84 1.22 4.47
C PRO A 34 -8.97 0.19 4.49
N SER A 35 -9.37 -0.22 5.67
CA SER A 35 -10.62 -0.94 5.87
C SER A 35 -11.56 -0.13 6.75
N ILE A 36 -12.75 0.14 6.23
CA ILE A 36 -13.69 1.11 6.78
C ILE A 36 -14.96 0.38 7.25
N ALA A 37 -15.41 0.72 8.46
CA ALA A 37 -16.66 0.24 9.04
C ALA A 37 -17.85 1.08 8.59
N PHE A 38 -18.99 0.43 8.40
CA PHE A 38 -20.26 1.06 8.04
C PHE A 38 -21.39 0.43 8.86
N THR A 39 -22.46 1.20 9.10
CA THR A 39 -23.75 0.63 9.52
C THR A 39 -24.39 -0.17 8.37
N THR A 40 -25.43 -0.94 8.66
CA THR A 40 -26.21 -1.65 7.64
C THR A 40 -26.90 -0.70 6.65
N ASP A 41 -27.18 0.53 7.07
CA ASP A 41 -27.76 1.60 6.24
C ASP A 41 -26.72 2.39 5.44
N GLY A 42 -25.43 2.00 5.52
CA GLY A 42 -24.36 2.62 4.74
C GLY A 42 -23.74 3.88 5.35
N ILE A 43 -23.95 4.15 6.64
CA ILE A 43 -23.31 5.29 7.33
C ILE A 43 -21.87 4.90 7.71
N PRO A 44 -20.84 5.64 7.30
CA PRO A 44 -19.45 5.34 7.67
C PRO A 44 -19.22 5.59 9.17
N LEU A 45 -18.67 4.59 9.85
CA LEU A 45 -18.32 4.66 11.28
C LEU A 45 -16.85 4.98 11.52
N GLY A 46 -16.00 4.83 10.49
CA GLY A 46 -14.58 5.17 10.57
C GLY A 46 -13.65 4.07 10.05
N ILE A 47 -12.34 4.32 10.16
CA ILE A 47 -11.28 3.40 9.73
C ILE A 47 -11.00 2.41 10.87
N LEU A 48 -11.02 1.11 10.54
CA LEU A 48 -10.68 0.03 11.48
C LEU A 48 -9.19 -0.35 11.40
N ASP A 49 -8.65 -0.40 10.19
CA ASP A 49 -7.25 -0.71 9.90
C ASP A 49 -6.79 0.09 8.68
N LEU A 50 -5.48 0.34 8.61
CA LEU A 50 -4.85 1.04 7.50
C LEU A 50 -3.45 0.47 7.27
N LYS A 51 -3.24 -0.10 6.09
CA LYS A 51 -1.93 -0.54 5.63
C LYS A 51 -1.41 0.42 4.58
N MET A 52 -0.14 0.78 4.70
CA MET A 52 0.55 1.63 3.74
C MET A 52 1.93 1.04 3.42
N TRP A 53 2.27 0.99 2.14
CA TRP A 53 3.56 0.45 1.69
C TRP A 53 3.96 1.04 0.34
N SER A 54 5.25 1.00 0.04
CA SER A 54 5.80 1.30 -1.28
C SER A 54 5.94 0.04 -2.13
N ARG A 55 5.84 0.17 -3.45
CA ARG A 55 6.24 -0.90 -4.38
C ARG A 55 7.76 -0.96 -4.46
N THR A 56 8.32 -2.14 -4.69
CA THR A 56 9.76 -2.30 -4.97
C THR A 56 10.07 -2.09 -6.45
N VAL A 57 9.22 -2.62 -7.34
CA VAL A 57 9.37 -2.56 -8.81
C VAL A 57 7.99 -2.54 -9.48
N LEU A 58 7.91 -2.04 -10.72
CA LEU A 58 6.71 -2.15 -11.54
C LEU A 58 6.69 -3.46 -12.31
N GLY A 59 5.64 -4.24 -12.09
CA GLY A 59 5.19 -5.35 -12.95
C GLY A 59 6.29 -6.08 -13.73
N GLY A 60 7.34 -6.54 -13.06
CA GLY A 60 8.28 -7.52 -13.61
C GLY A 60 7.74 -8.91 -13.35
N ASN A 61 7.87 -9.83 -14.32
CA ASN A 61 7.51 -11.24 -14.17
C ASN A 61 7.89 -11.72 -12.77
N ARG A 62 6.89 -12.13 -11.98
CA ARG A 62 7.14 -12.84 -10.72
C ARG A 62 7.82 -14.16 -11.09
N SER A 63 9.14 -14.19 -11.14
CA SER A 63 9.85 -15.38 -10.68
C SER A 63 9.45 -15.51 -9.22
N GLN A 64 8.61 -16.51 -8.94
CA GLN A 64 8.30 -16.94 -7.59
C GLN A 64 9.60 -17.43 -6.93
N ASP A 65 10.50 -16.53 -6.55
CA ASP A 65 11.56 -16.87 -5.60
C ASP A 65 11.01 -16.61 -4.19
N GLY A 66 10.05 -17.45 -3.84
CA GLY A 66 9.61 -17.59 -2.47
C GLY A 66 10.76 -18.23 -1.69
N ARG A 67 11.48 -17.44 -0.90
CA ARG A 67 12.10 -17.94 0.33
C ARG A 67 12.42 -16.82 1.32
N LYS A 68 11.63 -16.87 2.41
CA LYS A 68 11.89 -16.40 3.78
C LYS A 68 11.74 -14.89 4.03
N MET A 69 10.56 -14.51 4.49
CA MET A 69 10.46 -13.64 5.67
C MET A 69 9.54 -14.34 6.66
N SER A 70 10.12 -14.92 7.70
CA SER A 70 9.39 -15.48 8.84
C SER A 70 8.53 -14.39 9.46
N ILE A 71 7.28 -14.74 9.78
CA ILE A 71 6.36 -13.91 10.54
C ILE A 71 6.93 -13.81 11.95
N GLU A 72 7.77 -12.82 12.18
CA GLU A 72 8.11 -12.39 13.53
C GLU A 72 8.48 -10.90 13.50
N ILE A 73 8.01 -10.20 14.54
CA ILE A 73 8.24 -8.80 14.89
C ILE A 73 7.23 -7.80 14.31
N ARG A 74 6.05 -7.77 14.93
CA ARG A 74 5.49 -6.52 15.46
C ARG A 74 4.99 -6.75 16.87
N LYS A 75 5.92 -6.66 17.83
CA LYS A 75 5.62 -6.51 19.25
C LYS A 75 6.58 -5.46 19.81
N VAL A 76 6.15 -4.20 19.73
CA VAL A 76 6.36 -3.14 20.75
C VAL A 76 5.15 -2.24 20.65
#